data_AF-A0A3B8WAR5-F1
#
_entry.id   AF-A0A3B8WAR5-F1
#
_cell.length_a   1.000
_cell.length_b   1.000
_cell.length_c   1.000
_cell.angle_alpha   90.00
_cell.angle_beta   90.00
_cell.angle_gamma   90.00
#
_symmetry.space_group_name_H-M   'P 1'
#
loop_
_entity.id
_entity.type
_entity.pdbx_description
1 polymer ?
#
loop_
_entity_poly.entity_id
_entity_poly.type
_entity_poly.pdbx_seq_one_letter_code
_entity_poly.pdbx_strand_id
1 'polypeptide(L)'
;MSGKKLENLNVASQETLITPEALKQEMPLSDKAAETVANGRQAIYDIMDGKDHRLFIVVGPCSIHDVEAARDYAARLKKLADEVSDTLLIVMRVYFEKPRTTVGWKGLINDPHLNDTFDIEQGLHIGRRLLLDINEMGLPAATEALDPISPQYLQDTIAWSAIGARTTESQTHREMSSGLSMAIGFKNGT
;
A
#
# COMPACT_ATOMS: atom_id res chain seq x y z
N MET A 1 35.15 -1.28 -32.20
CA MET A 1 33.71 -1.00 -32.16
C MET A 1 33.53 0.47 -31.78
N SER A 2 32.70 1.23 -32.49
CA SER A 2 32.57 2.68 -32.25
C SER A 2 32.04 2.93 -30.84
N GLY A 3 32.68 3.81 -30.07
CA GLY A 3 32.31 4.21 -28.70
C GLY A 3 31.03 5.04 -28.60
N LYS A 4 30.00 4.72 -29.41
CA LYS A 4 28.67 5.32 -29.26
C LYS A 4 28.03 4.70 -28.02
N LYS A 5 27.78 5.52 -27.00
CA LYS A 5 26.95 5.14 -25.86
C LYS A 5 25.52 4.93 -26.37
N LEU A 6 24.99 3.72 -26.24
CA LEU A 6 23.63 3.36 -26.67
C LEU A 6 22.66 3.23 -25.49
N GLU A 7 23.20 3.10 -24.27
CA GLU A 7 22.44 2.86 -23.05
C GLU A 7 22.44 4.11 -22.15
N ASN A 8 21.37 4.26 -21.36
CA ASN A 8 21.21 5.33 -20.37
C ASN A 8 21.39 6.75 -20.95
N LEU A 9 21.01 6.95 -22.22
CA LEU A 9 21.09 8.26 -22.89
C LEU A 9 20.15 9.29 -22.26
N ASN A 10 19.01 8.84 -21.74
CA ASN A 10 17.96 9.66 -21.12
C ASN A 10 17.80 9.36 -19.62
N VAL A 11 18.84 8.83 -18.96
CA VAL A 11 18.83 8.54 -17.52
C VAL A 11 19.69 9.59 -16.82
N ALA A 12 19.07 10.39 -15.95
CA ALA A 12 19.77 11.44 -15.22
C ALA A 12 20.65 10.87 -14.10
N SER A 13 20.13 9.92 -13.34
CA SER A 13 20.81 9.21 -12.26
C SER A 13 20.19 7.83 -12.04
N GLN A 14 20.93 6.96 -11.35
CA GLN A 14 20.44 5.67 -10.89
C GLN A 14 21.06 5.39 -9.52
N GLU A 15 20.23 5.02 -8.56
CA GLU A 15 20.65 4.71 -7.19
C GLU A 15 20.06 3.36 -6.79
N THR A 16 20.81 2.62 -5.97
CA THR A 16 20.34 1.35 -5.42
C THR A 16 19.56 1.63 -4.16
N LEU A 17 18.32 1.13 -4.08
CA LEU A 17 17.50 1.22 -2.88
C LEU A 17 17.90 0.16 -1.85
N ILE A 18 17.64 0.42 -0.57
CA ILE A 18 17.59 -0.61 0.48
C ILE A 18 16.82 -1.85 -0.01
N THR A 19 17.25 -3.06 0.39
CA THR A 19 16.54 -4.28 -0.01
C THR A 19 15.25 -4.46 0.79
N PRO A 20 14.24 -5.17 0.26
CA PRO A 20 13.03 -5.49 1.03
C PRO A 20 13.32 -6.26 2.31
N GLU A 21 14.32 -7.12 2.30
CA GLU A 21 14.75 -7.88 3.49
C GLU A 21 15.35 -6.96 4.55
N ALA A 22 16.27 -6.06 4.18
CA ALA A 22 16.87 -5.12 5.12
C ALA A 22 15.81 -4.19 5.74
N LEU A 23 14.90 -3.63 4.93
CA LEU A 23 13.81 -2.79 5.43
C LEU A 23 12.92 -3.54 6.45
N LYS A 24 12.62 -4.82 6.18
CA LYS A 24 11.81 -5.66 7.08
C LYS A 24 12.57 -6.07 8.34
N GLN A 25 13.89 -6.22 8.28
CA GLN A 25 14.71 -6.48 9.46
C GLN A 25 14.77 -5.25 10.37
N GLU A 26 14.87 -4.05 9.81
CA GLU A 26 14.86 -2.79 10.56
C GLU A 26 13.49 -2.47 11.16
N MET A 27 12.42 -2.87 10.47
CA MET A 27 11.04 -2.64 10.89
C MET A 27 10.22 -3.92 10.80
N PRO A 28 10.44 -4.87 11.74
CA PRO A 28 9.74 -6.14 11.74
C PRO A 28 8.25 -5.95 12.02
N LEU A 29 7.46 -6.85 11.46
CA LEU A 29 6.04 -6.95 11.78
C LEU A 29 5.91 -7.48 13.21
N SER A 30 5.24 -6.73 14.10
CA SER A 30 4.94 -7.22 15.44
C SER A 30 3.86 -8.30 15.41
N ASP A 31 3.80 -9.17 16.44
CA ASP A 31 2.81 -10.24 16.50
C ASP A 31 1.36 -9.72 16.39
N LYS A 32 1.08 -8.56 17.02
CA LYS A 32 -0.22 -7.90 16.95
C LYS A 32 -0.54 -7.39 15.54
N ALA A 33 0.44 -6.80 14.86
CA ALA A 33 0.25 -6.36 13.48
C ALA A 33 0.05 -7.56 12.54
N ALA A 34 0.81 -8.64 12.74
CA ALA A 34 0.68 -9.88 11.99
C ALA A 34 -0.71 -10.50 12.15
N GLU A 35 -1.22 -10.56 13.39
CA GLU A 35 -2.57 -11.02 13.69
C GLU A 35 -3.63 -10.14 13.01
N THR A 36 -3.47 -8.81 13.07
CA THR A 36 -4.40 -7.86 12.43
C THR A 36 -4.47 -8.07 10.92
N VAL A 37 -3.32 -8.24 10.26
CA VAL A 37 -3.26 -8.50 8.83
C VAL A 37 -3.87 -9.87 8.50
N ALA A 38 -3.50 -10.92 9.23
CA ALA A 38 -3.99 -12.27 8.99
C ALA A 38 -5.52 -12.37 9.17
N ASN A 39 -6.03 -11.84 10.27
CA ASN A 39 -7.47 -11.81 10.57
C ASN A 39 -8.21 -10.93 9.56
N GLY A 40 -7.65 -9.78 9.17
CA GLY A 40 -8.21 -8.92 8.14
C GLY A 40 -8.35 -9.63 6.80
N ARG A 41 -7.30 -10.32 6.34
CA ARG A 41 -7.33 -11.12 5.10
C ARG A 41 -8.38 -12.22 5.17
N GLN A 42 -8.38 -13.00 6.25
CA GLN A 42 -9.30 -14.11 6.43
C GLN A 42 -10.76 -13.62 6.44
N ALA A 43 -11.05 -12.55 7.19
CA ALA A 43 -12.39 -11.96 7.22
C ALA A 43 -12.84 -11.45 5.84
N ILE A 44 -11.94 -10.84 5.05
CA ILE A 44 -12.26 -10.44 3.68
C ILE A 44 -12.58 -11.66 2.82
N TYR A 45 -11.80 -12.75 2.91
CA TYR A 45 -12.08 -13.99 2.17
C TYR A 45 -13.44 -14.58 2.57
N ASP A 46 -13.74 -14.64 3.86
CA ASP A 46 -15.02 -15.18 4.35
C ASP A 46 -16.22 -14.33 3.92
N ILE A 47 -16.07 -13.00 3.85
CA ILE A 47 -17.10 -12.09 3.30
C ILE A 47 -17.29 -12.35 1.80
N MET A 48 -16.20 -12.49 1.04
CA MET A 48 -16.26 -12.76 -0.41
C MET A 48 -16.88 -14.14 -0.72
N ASP A 49 -16.67 -15.12 0.15
CA ASP A 49 -17.24 -16.46 0.06
C ASP A 49 -18.68 -16.54 0.63
N GLY A 50 -19.21 -15.46 1.20
CA GLY A 50 -20.53 -15.42 1.83
C GLY A 50 -20.64 -16.21 3.15
N LYS A 51 -19.52 -16.57 3.77
CA LYS A 51 -19.44 -17.22 5.10
C LYS A 51 -19.57 -16.21 6.23
N ASP A 52 -19.15 -14.98 5.98
CA ASP A 52 -19.35 -13.83 6.85
C ASP A 52 -20.36 -12.88 6.19
N HIS A 53 -21.39 -12.51 6.94
CA HIS A 53 -22.52 -11.70 6.47
C HIS A 53 -22.21 -10.21 6.41
N ARG A 54 -21.09 -9.78 7.01
CA ARG A 54 -20.69 -8.36 7.07
C ARG A 54 -20.33 -7.83 5.69
N LEU A 55 -20.38 -6.51 5.55
CA LEU A 55 -19.82 -5.82 4.39
C LEU A 55 -18.43 -5.27 4.73
N PHE A 56 -17.42 -5.56 3.92
CA PHE A 56 -16.12 -4.89 4.08
C PHE A 56 -16.12 -3.52 3.38
N ILE A 57 -15.59 -2.51 4.05
CA ILE A 57 -15.55 -1.12 3.59
C ILE A 57 -14.11 -0.64 3.57
N VAL A 58 -13.60 -0.31 2.38
CA VAL A 58 -12.31 0.35 2.21
C VAL A 58 -12.51 1.86 2.22
N VAL A 59 -12.06 2.53 3.29
CA VAL A 59 -12.31 3.97 3.50
C VAL A 59 -11.10 4.68 4.10
N GLY A 60 -10.83 5.91 3.64
CA GLY A 60 -9.69 6.70 4.11
C GLY A 60 -9.33 7.83 3.14
N PRO A 61 -8.24 8.56 3.44
CA PRO A 61 -7.75 9.64 2.60
C PRO A 61 -7.50 9.22 1.15
N CYS A 62 -7.60 10.16 0.21
CA CYS A 62 -7.34 9.88 -1.20
C CYS A 62 -5.87 9.46 -1.45
N SER A 63 -4.93 10.14 -0.77
CA SER A 63 -3.52 9.82 -0.66
C SER A 63 -2.96 10.35 0.66
N ILE A 64 -2.05 9.62 1.29
CA ILE A 64 -1.38 10.01 2.53
C ILE A 64 -0.19 10.89 2.21
N HIS A 65 -0.12 12.07 2.82
CA HIS A 65 1.01 13.01 2.71
C HIS A 65 1.52 13.48 4.08
N ASP A 66 0.72 13.33 5.14
CA ASP A 66 1.04 13.67 6.53
C ASP A 66 0.78 12.42 7.39
N VAL A 67 1.85 11.94 8.03
CA VAL A 67 1.85 10.72 8.84
C VAL A 67 1.10 10.91 10.15
N GLU A 68 1.19 12.09 10.77
CA GLU A 68 0.51 12.37 12.04
C GLU A 68 -0.99 12.49 11.81
N ALA A 69 -1.40 13.17 10.73
CA ALA A 69 -2.80 13.22 10.33
C ALA A 69 -3.35 11.83 9.99
N ALA A 70 -2.55 10.97 9.35
CA ALA A 70 -2.93 9.58 9.07
C ALA A 70 -3.11 8.75 10.35
N ARG A 71 -2.24 8.91 11.35
CA ARG A 71 -2.36 8.25 12.65
C ARG A 71 -3.58 8.72 13.43
N ASP A 72 -3.86 10.03 13.46
CA ASP A 72 -5.09 10.57 14.08
C ASP A 72 -6.36 10.02 13.39
N TYR A 73 -6.36 9.99 12.06
CA TYR A 73 -7.45 9.39 11.29
C TYR A 73 -7.63 7.90 11.63
N ALA A 74 -6.55 7.13 11.66
CA ALA A 74 -6.57 5.71 12.00
C ALA A 74 -7.13 5.46 13.40
N ALA A 75 -6.71 6.26 14.39
CA ALA A 75 -7.17 6.14 15.77
C ALA A 75 -8.69 6.40 15.89
N ARG A 76 -9.23 7.38 15.15
CA ARG A 76 -10.67 7.65 15.10
C ARG A 76 -11.42 6.55 14.35
N LEU A 77 -10.88 6.10 13.23
CA LEU A 77 -11.49 5.06 12.41
C LEU A 77 -11.54 3.72 13.16
N LYS A 78 -10.53 3.40 13.97
CA LYS A 78 -10.51 2.19 14.82
C LYS A 78 -11.65 2.20 15.84
N LYS A 79 -11.92 3.33 16.50
CA LYS A 79 -13.06 3.44 17.42
C LYS A 79 -14.38 3.14 16.72
N LEU A 80 -14.60 3.74 15.55
CA LEU A 80 -15.78 3.47 14.74
C LEU A 80 -15.83 2.00 14.32
N ALA A 81 -14.71 1.44 13.87
CA ALA A 81 -14.62 0.04 13.44
C ALA A 81 -15.04 -0.94 14.54
N ASP A 82 -14.71 -0.64 15.80
CA ASP A 82 -15.16 -1.45 16.95
C ASP A 82 -16.67 -1.35 17.17
N GLU A 83 -17.22 -0.14 17.10
CA GLU A 83 -18.65 0.13 17.32
C GLU A 83 -19.56 -0.56 16.28
N VAL A 84 -19.08 -0.76 15.04
CA VAL A 84 -19.86 -1.35 13.94
C VAL A 84 -19.39 -2.76 13.54
N SER A 85 -18.53 -3.38 14.33
CA SER A 85 -17.81 -4.62 13.99
C SER A 85 -18.71 -5.85 13.75
N ASP A 86 -19.94 -5.81 14.25
CA ASP A 86 -20.97 -6.84 14.06
C ASP A 86 -21.55 -6.84 12.65
N THR A 87 -21.54 -5.70 11.96
CA THR A 87 -22.17 -5.51 10.64
C THR A 87 -21.18 -5.12 9.53
N LEU A 88 -20.09 -4.44 9.87
CA LEU A 88 -19.10 -3.94 8.92
C LEU A 88 -17.68 -4.39 9.29
N LEU A 89 -16.89 -4.74 8.27
CA LEU A 89 -15.44 -4.86 8.38
C LEU A 89 -14.78 -3.61 7.80
N ILE A 90 -14.34 -2.68 8.65
CA ILE A 90 -13.65 -1.47 8.20
C ILE A 90 -12.18 -1.77 7.90
N VAL A 91 -11.73 -1.38 6.70
CA VAL A 91 -10.33 -1.46 6.26
C VAL A 91 -9.88 -0.05 5.88
N MET A 92 -8.81 0.44 6.52
CA MET A 92 -8.32 1.78 6.24
C MET A 92 -7.64 1.84 4.86
N ARG A 93 -8.06 2.79 4.02
CA ARG A 93 -7.38 3.12 2.77
C ARG A 93 -6.10 3.89 3.08
N VAL A 94 -4.95 3.30 2.77
CA VAL A 94 -3.60 3.86 2.96
C VAL A 94 -2.87 3.90 1.61
N TYR A 95 -3.23 4.86 0.76
CA TYR A 95 -2.60 5.02 -0.56
C TYR A 95 -1.51 6.08 -0.47
N PHE A 96 -0.28 5.75 -0.86
CA PHE A 96 0.81 6.73 -0.82
C PHE A 96 0.92 7.60 -2.06
N GLU A 97 0.41 7.12 -3.19
CA GLU A 97 0.46 7.81 -4.47
C GLU A 97 -0.91 7.83 -5.13
N LYS A 98 -1.13 8.86 -5.95
CA LYS A 98 -2.25 8.93 -6.89
C LYS A 98 -1.68 8.98 -8.31
N PRO A 99 -1.92 7.97 -9.17
CA PRO A 99 -1.45 8.01 -10.56
C PRO A 99 -1.98 9.23 -11.33
N ARG A 100 -1.09 10.02 -11.93
CA ARG A 100 -1.42 11.24 -12.71
C ARG A 100 -0.86 11.17 -14.12
N THR A 101 -1.56 11.81 -15.06
CA THR A 101 -1.13 12.00 -16.45
C THR A 101 -0.33 13.29 -16.66
N THR A 102 -0.32 14.19 -15.68
CA THR A 102 0.37 15.49 -15.70
C THR A 102 1.39 15.60 -14.55
N VAL A 103 2.18 16.69 -14.56
CA VAL A 103 3.11 17.05 -13.47
C VAL A 103 2.38 17.26 -12.13
N GLY A 104 3.03 16.87 -11.05
CA GLY A 104 2.54 17.00 -9.68
C GLY A 104 3.28 16.05 -8.74
N TRP A 105 2.99 16.18 -7.44
CA TRP A 105 3.60 15.38 -6.38
C TRP A 105 3.43 13.87 -6.64
N LYS A 106 4.53 13.13 -6.44
CA LYS A 106 4.65 11.69 -6.75
C LYS A 106 4.27 10.75 -5.60
N GLY A 107 3.80 11.29 -4.49
CA GLY A 107 3.35 10.50 -3.35
C GLY A 107 4.41 10.32 -2.28
N LEU A 108 4.00 9.85 -1.11
CA LEU A 108 4.82 9.83 0.11
C LEU A 108 6.03 8.90 0.01
N ILE A 109 5.90 7.78 -0.72
CA ILE A 109 7.05 6.89 -0.95
C ILE A 109 8.07 7.57 -1.86
N ASN A 110 7.62 8.24 -2.91
CA ASN A 110 8.52 8.77 -3.93
C ASN A 110 9.14 10.13 -3.53
N ASP A 111 8.40 11.00 -2.85
CA ASP A 111 8.84 12.34 -2.45
C ASP A 111 8.27 12.70 -1.06
N PRO A 112 8.84 12.13 0.02
CA PRO A 112 8.29 12.25 1.37
C PRO A 112 8.31 13.68 1.93
N HIS A 113 9.14 14.56 1.37
CA HIS A 113 9.33 15.92 1.85
C HIS A 113 8.54 16.97 1.08
N LEU A 114 7.79 16.56 0.04
CA LEU A 114 6.98 17.46 -0.80
C LEU A 114 7.83 18.58 -1.44
N ASN A 115 9.08 18.27 -1.80
CA ASN A 115 10.05 19.24 -2.28
C ASN A 115 10.88 18.74 -3.49
N ASP A 116 10.41 17.67 -4.15
CA ASP A 116 11.02 17.06 -5.33
C ASP A 116 12.47 16.54 -5.11
N THR A 117 12.86 16.20 -3.87
CA THR A 117 14.18 15.57 -3.61
C THR A 117 14.22 14.09 -3.98
N PHE A 118 13.05 13.46 -4.10
CA PHE A 118 12.90 12.04 -4.42
C PHE A 118 13.63 11.08 -3.46
N ASP A 119 13.54 11.35 -2.15
CA ASP A 119 14.13 10.46 -1.12
C ASP A 119 13.27 9.19 -0.94
N ILE A 120 13.39 8.26 -1.88
CA ILE A 120 12.56 7.04 -1.94
C ILE A 120 12.85 6.13 -0.75
N GLU A 121 14.11 6.03 -0.33
CA GLU A 121 14.48 5.19 0.81
C GLU A 121 13.82 5.70 2.10
N GLN A 122 13.90 7.00 2.38
CA GLN A 122 13.18 7.58 3.51
C GLN A 122 11.66 7.43 3.37
N GLY A 123 11.13 7.57 2.16
CA GLY A 123 9.70 7.33 1.87
C GLY A 123 9.27 5.90 2.20
N LEU A 124 10.07 4.89 1.85
CA LEU A 124 9.83 3.48 2.21
C LEU A 124 9.82 3.27 3.73
N HIS A 125 10.75 3.90 4.46
CA HIS A 125 10.79 3.84 5.92
C HIS A 125 9.53 4.43 6.54
N ILE A 126 9.15 5.63 6.09
CA ILE A 126 7.97 6.34 6.58
C ILE A 126 6.69 5.55 6.28
N GLY A 127 6.52 5.09 5.04
CA GLY A 127 5.34 4.35 4.61
C GLY A 127 5.18 3.03 5.36
N ARG A 128 6.27 2.26 5.52
CA ARG A 128 6.24 1.01 6.27
C ARG A 128 5.93 1.26 7.75
N ARG A 129 6.58 2.25 8.38
CA ARG A 129 6.29 2.59 9.79
C ARG A 129 4.82 2.93 10.00
N LEU A 130 4.23 3.76 9.14
CA LEU A 130 2.81 4.10 9.23
C LEU A 130 1.92 2.86 9.12
N LEU A 131 2.20 1.95 8.18
CA LEU A 131 1.44 0.72 8.03
C LEU A 131 1.56 -0.21 9.25
N LEU A 132 2.74 -0.30 9.85
CA LEU A 132 2.94 -1.02 11.11
C LEU A 132 2.10 -0.41 12.22
N ASP A 133 2.17 0.91 12.42
CA ASP A 133 1.43 1.61 13.47
C ASP A 133 -0.09 1.39 13.32
N ILE A 134 -0.62 1.47 12.09
CA ILE A 134 -2.06 1.25 11.81
C ILE A 134 -2.47 -0.19 12.16
N ASN A 135 -1.67 -1.19 11.75
CA ASN A 135 -1.97 -2.58 12.06
C ASN A 135 -1.80 -2.87 13.57
N GLU A 136 -0.86 -2.23 14.25
CA GLU A 136 -0.71 -2.32 15.71
C GLU A 136 -1.87 -1.72 16.48
N MET A 137 -2.62 -0.77 15.88
CA MET A 137 -3.89 -0.32 16.44
C MET A 137 -5.00 -1.37 16.32
N GLY A 138 -4.80 -2.45 15.55
CA GLY A 138 -5.82 -3.46 15.26
C GLY A 138 -6.72 -3.08 14.08
N LEU A 139 -6.26 -2.19 13.20
CA LEU A 139 -7.01 -1.73 12.03
C LEU A 139 -6.35 -2.28 10.76
N PRO A 140 -7.04 -3.13 9.96
CA PRO A 140 -6.49 -3.62 8.70
C PRO A 140 -6.29 -2.48 7.69
N ALA A 141 -5.19 -2.54 6.93
CA ALA A 141 -4.85 -1.55 5.91
C ALA A 141 -5.06 -2.07 4.47
N ALA A 142 -5.47 -1.17 3.58
CA ALA A 142 -5.65 -1.39 2.15
C ALA A 142 -4.79 -0.43 1.33
N THR A 143 -4.21 -0.91 0.23
CA THR A 143 -3.40 -0.09 -0.71
C THR A 143 -3.80 -0.30 -2.17
N GLU A 144 -3.10 0.36 -3.10
CA GLU A 144 -3.16 0.13 -4.54
C GLU A 144 -1.78 -0.35 -5.02
N ALA A 145 -1.72 -1.48 -5.73
CA ALA A 145 -0.46 -2.00 -6.27
C ALA A 145 -0.17 -1.32 -7.61
N LEU A 146 0.68 -0.28 -7.56
CA LEU A 146 0.99 0.59 -8.71
C LEU A 146 2.17 0.11 -9.56
N ASP A 147 3.01 -0.75 -8.99
CA ASP A 147 4.21 -1.29 -9.62
C ASP A 147 4.53 -2.67 -9.02
N PRO A 148 5.33 -3.51 -9.71
CA PRO A 148 5.64 -4.87 -9.25
C PRO A 148 6.72 -4.96 -8.17
N ILE A 149 7.31 -3.84 -7.74
CA ILE A 149 8.44 -3.78 -6.81
C ILE A 149 7.97 -3.43 -5.39
N SER A 150 7.14 -2.40 -5.25
CA SER A 150 6.62 -1.92 -3.96
C SER A 150 5.94 -2.99 -3.09
N PRO A 151 5.25 -4.01 -3.63
CA PRO A 151 4.72 -5.09 -2.80
C PRO A 151 5.80 -5.82 -1.99
N GLN A 152 7.02 -5.98 -2.52
CA GLN A 152 8.06 -6.68 -1.77
C GLN A 152 8.41 -5.99 -0.45
N TYR A 153 8.31 -4.67 -0.39
CA TYR A 153 8.62 -3.87 0.79
C TYR A 153 7.48 -3.82 1.82
N LEU A 154 6.23 -3.85 1.35
CA LEU A 154 5.07 -3.44 2.17
C LEU A 154 3.96 -4.49 2.28
N GLN A 155 3.88 -5.48 1.39
CA GLN A 155 2.71 -6.35 1.27
C GLN A 155 2.38 -7.16 2.53
N ASP A 156 3.36 -7.44 3.39
CA ASP A 156 3.18 -8.14 4.67
C ASP A 156 2.32 -7.34 5.66
N THR A 157 2.10 -6.05 5.42
CA THR A 157 1.28 -5.14 6.24
C THR A 157 -0.11 -4.85 5.67
N ILE A 158 -0.48 -5.52 4.56
CA ILE A 158 -1.69 -5.18 3.78
C ILE A 158 -2.70 -6.33 3.83
N ALA A 159 -3.96 -5.98 4.15
CA ALA A 159 -5.08 -6.92 4.20
C ALA A 159 -5.88 -6.99 2.88
N TRP A 160 -5.84 -5.93 2.06
CA TRP A 160 -6.52 -5.87 0.77
C TRP A 160 -5.78 -4.95 -0.21
N SER A 161 -5.80 -5.27 -1.51
CA SER A 161 -5.17 -4.43 -2.54
C SER A 161 -6.12 -4.10 -3.69
N ALA A 162 -5.93 -2.95 -4.32
CA ALA A 162 -6.57 -2.60 -5.57
C ALA A 162 -5.59 -2.66 -6.75
N ILE A 163 -6.10 -3.02 -7.92
CA ILE A 163 -5.50 -2.69 -9.21
C ILE A 163 -6.30 -1.56 -9.85
N GLY A 164 -5.59 -0.50 -10.23
CA GLY A 164 -6.19 0.73 -10.74
C GLY A 164 -6.83 0.57 -12.12
N ALA A 165 -7.77 1.46 -12.44
CA ALA A 165 -8.49 1.44 -13.73
C ALA A 165 -7.54 1.53 -14.94
N ARG A 166 -6.38 2.19 -14.76
CA ARG A 166 -5.34 2.36 -15.81
C ARG A 166 -4.35 1.19 -15.88
N THR A 167 -4.36 0.30 -14.90
CA THR A 167 -3.43 -0.85 -14.81
C THR A 167 -4.15 -2.20 -14.84
N THR A 168 -5.49 -2.22 -14.76
CA THR A 168 -6.33 -3.42 -14.78
C THR A 168 -6.18 -4.27 -16.06
N GLU A 169 -5.84 -3.64 -17.20
CA GLU A 169 -5.57 -4.33 -18.48
C GLU A 169 -4.08 -4.63 -18.71
N SER A 170 -3.19 -4.21 -17.81
CA SER A 170 -1.76 -4.49 -17.91
C SER A 170 -1.48 -5.94 -17.54
N GLN A 171 -0.85 -6.68 -18.44
CA GLN A 171 -0.44 -8.07 -18.19
C GLN A 171 0.46 -8.19 -16.95
N THR A 172 1.49 -7.34 -16.82
CA THR A 172 2.40 -7.34 -15.67
C THR A 172 1.67 -7.14 -14.35
N HIS A 173 0.63 -6.30 -14.32
CA HIS A 173 -0.17 -6.10 -13.10
C HIS A 173 -1.07 -7.30 -12.80
N ARG A 174 -1.59 -7.98 -13.83
CA ARG A 174 -2.36 -9.23 -13.66
C ARG A 174 -1.49 -10.38 -13.17
N GLU A 175 -0.28 -10.50 -13.70
CA GLU A 175 0.72 -11.49 -13.27
C GLU A 175 1.19 -11.21 -11.84
N MET A 176 1.46 -9.96 -11.49
CA MET A 176 1.73 -9.58 -10.09
C MET A 176 0.55 -9.97 -9.19
N SER A 177 -0.68 -9.68 -9.63
CA SER A 177 -1.89 -9.95 -8.86
C SER A 177 -2.09 -11.43 -8.55
N SER A 178 -1.65 -12.35 -9.42
CA SER A 178 -1.78 -13.79 -9.15
C SER A 178 -0.83 -14.28 -8.04
N GLY A 179 0.20 -13.51 -7.69
CA GLY A 179 1.16 -13.82 -6.64
C GLY A 179 0.98 -13.05 -5.33
N LEU A 180 0.06 -12.08 -5.27
CA LEU A 180 -0.19 -11.30 -4.06
C LEU A 180 -0.97 -12.11 -3.01
N SER A 181 -0.62 -11.94 -1.73
CA SER A 181 -1.12 -12.78 -0.63
C SER A 181 -2.46 -12.34 -0.03
N MET A 182 -3.08 -11.29 -0.57
CA MET A 182 -4.34 -10.71 -0.12
C MET A 182 -5.39 -10.72 -1.23
N ALA A 183 -6.67 -10.53 -0.87
CA ALA A 183 -7.72 -10.27 -1.85
C ALA A 183 -7.44 -9.00 -2.67
N ILE A 184 -7.85 -9.04 -3.95
CA ILE A 184 -7.59 -7.96 -4.91
C ILE A 184 -8.89 -7.49 -5.55
N GLY A 185 -9.11 -6.17 -5.56
CA GLY A 185 -10.15 -5.53 -6.37
C GLY A 185 -9.60 -4.94 -7.65
N PHE A 186 -10.09 -5.39 -8.80
CA PHE A 186 -9.80 -4.76 -10.09
C PHE A 186 -10.84 -3.68 -10.39
N LYS A 187 -10.41 -2.42 -10.52
CA LYS A 187 -11.30 -1.34 -10.98
C LYS A 187 -11.64 -1.56 -12.46
N ASN A 188 -12.87 -1.23 -12.86
CA ASN A 188 -13.24 -1.18 -14.28
C ASN A 188 -12.47 -0.08 -15.00
N GLY A 189 -12.30 -0.22 -16.32
CA GLY A 189 -11.69 0.80 -17.17
C GLY A 189 -12.43 2.14 -17.11
N THR A 190 -11.69 3.22 -17.31
CA THR A 190 -12.22 4.58 -17.52
C THR A 190 -12.95 4.73 -18.85
#